data_AF-A0A3D3PIT5-F1
#
_entry.id   AF-A0A3D3PIT5-F1
#
_cell.length_a   1.000
_cell.length_b   1.000
_cell.length_c   1.000
_cell.angle_alpha   90.00
_cell.angle_beta   90.00
_cell.angle_gamma   90.00
#
_symmetry.space_group_name_H-M   'P 1'
#
loop_
_entity.id
_entity.type
_entity.pdbx_description
1 polymer ?
#
loop_
_entity_poly.entity_id
_entity_poly.type
_entity_poly.pdbx_seq_one_letter_code
_entity_poly.pdbx_strand_id
1 'polypeptide(L)'
;MVNNKSINPIANELPSHFADRLGIYYTSLVNQEHKKENGQFFTPVEIATLMGSFASSQNASLRILDPGCGTAILTCSLIEHLVASGHKQSIALIAYETDSDLIPLSKKSLDYMNEWLKSKYIDFHYSLNTIDFVLENASCLSENGNLFSVKKEPFDIIIANPPYFKLPIEDKRAIAAKAVVNGHPNIYAIFMAISAKLLKENGELIFITPRSYASGSYFKLFREYFFKIIEIDNVHLFVSRKD
;
A
#
# COMPACT_ATOMS: atom_id res chain seq x y z
N MET A 1 1.68 33.12 -0.03
CA MET A 1 0.41 32.63 -0.62
C MET A 1 0.76 31.85 -1.87
N VAL A 2 0.91 30.53 -1.74
CA VAL A 2 1.14 29.67 -2.91
C VAL A 2 -0.21 29.52 -3.61
N ASN A 3 -0.23 29.81 -4.91
CA ASN A 3 -1.43 29.88 -5.72
C ASN A 3 -2.16 28.52 -5.70
N ASN A 4 -3.36 28.49 -5.12
CA ASN A 4 -4.18 27.30 -4.90
C ASN A 4 -4.84 26.83 -6.21
N LYS A 5 -4.05 26.56 -7.26
CA LYS A 5 -4.58 25.90 -8.47
C LYS A 5 -4.95 24.48 -8.06
N SER A 6 -6.24 24.23 -7.86
CA SER A 6 -6.70 22.87 -7.59
C SER A 6 -6.36 22.01 -8.82
N ILE A 7 -5.47 21.04 -8.64
CA ILE A 7 -5.26 20.02 -9.66
C ILE A 7 -6.54 19.19 -9.71
N ASN A 8 -7.17 19.23 -10.89
CA ASN A 8 -8.39 18.49 -11.23
C ASN A 8 -8.07 17.50 -12.35
N PRO A 9 -8.84 16.41 -12.48
CA PRO A 9 -8.66 15.45 -13.55
C PRO A 9 -8.83 16.09 -14.93
N ILE A 10 -8.07 15.60 -15.91
CA ILE A 10 -8.22 15.97 -17.32
C ILE A 10 -9.26 15.03 -17.96
N ALA A 11 -9.93 15.48 -19.02
CA ALA A 11 -10.89 14.65 -19.74
C ALA A 11 -10.25 13.33 -20.21
N ASN A 12 -10.90 12.20 -19.90
CA ASN A 12 -10.45 10.84 -20.21
C ASN A 12 -9.08 10.45 -19.63
N GLU A 13 -8.61 11.16 -18.59
CA GLU A 13 -7.41 10.77 -17.85
C GLU A 13 -7.64 9.43 -17.12
N LEU A 14 -6.63 8.55 -17.10
CA LEU A 14 -6.68 7.37 -16.25
C LEU A 14 -6.47 7.78 -14.78
N PRO A 15 -7.19 7.18 -13.82
CA PRO A 15 -6.99 7.44 -12.39
C PRO A 15 -5.52 7.40 -11.93
N SER A 16 -4.72 6.47 -12.46
CA SER A 16 -3.28 6.32 -12.21
C SER A 16 -2.47 7.55 -12.62
N HIS A 17 -2.79 8.14 -13.77
CA HIS A 17 -2.14 9.34 -14.28
C HIS A 17 -2.54 10.57 -13.47
N PHE A 18 -3.80 10.65 -13.04
CA PHE A 18 -4.24 11.71 -12.14
C PHE A 18 -3.53 11.62 -10.78
N ALA A 19 -3.44 10.43 -10.20
CA ALA A 19 -2.71 10.16 -8.96
C ALA A 19 -1.21 10.51 -9.08
N ASP A 20 -0.60 10.25 -10.24
CA ASP A 20 0.79 10.63 -10.53
C ASP A 20 0.98 12.15 -10.55
N ARG A 21 0.11 12.90 -11.26
CA ARG A 21 0.17 14.38 -11.28
C ARG A 21 -0.02 14.98 -9.88
N LEU A 22 -0.88 14.38 -9.06
CA LEU A 22 -1.04 14.79 -7.66
C LEU A 22 0.24 14.52 -6.85
N GLY A 23 0.93 13.40 -7.11
CA GLY A 23 2.22 13.07 -6.48
C GLY A 23 3.33 14.04 -6.88
N ILE A 24 3.42 14.38 -8.17
CA ILE A 24 4.35 15.40 -8.69
C ILE A 24 4.09 16.76 -8.03
N TYR A 25 2.82 17.15 -7.95
CA TYR A 25 2.42 18.40 -7.30
C TYR A 25 2.81 18.43 -5.83
N TYR A 26 2.47 17.39 -5.07
CA TYR A 26 2.88 17.28 -3.68
C TYR A 26 4.40 17.40 -3.52
N THR A 27 5.15 16.67 -4.37
CA THR A 27 6.61 16.70 -4.38
C THR A 27 7.20 18.09 -4.64
N SER A 28 6.48 18.95 -5.35
CA SER A 28 6.88 20.35 -5.58
C SER A 28 6.64 21.28 -4.39
N LEU A 29 5.77 20.88 -3.44
CA LEU A 29 5.42 21.66 -2.27
C LEU A 29 6.25 21.32 -1.03
N VAL A 30 6.63 20.05 -0.86
CA VAL A 30 7.35 19.59 0.34
C VAL A 30 8.87 19.60 0.13
N ASN A 31 9.59 19.98 1.18
CA ASN A 31 11.05 19.98 1.18
C ASN A 31 11.62 18.54 1.24
N GLN A 32 12.92 18.37 0.99
CA GLN A 32 13.54 17.03 1.04
C GLN A 32 13.57 16.41 2.45
N GLU A 33 13.57 17.24 3.50
CA GLU A 33 13.59 16.78 4.88
C GLU A 33 12.30 16.06 5.25
N HIS A 34 11.14 16.64 4.92
CA HIS A 34 9.81 16.04 5.09
C HIS A 34 9.69 14.68 4.40
N LYS A 35 10.19 14.55 3.16
CA LYS A 35 10.19 13.28 2.42
C LYS A 35 11.02 12.20 3.11
N LYS A 36 12.16 12.59 3.69
CA LYS A 36 13.09 11.68 4.36
C LYS A 36 12.55 11.24 5.72
N GLU A 37 11.96 12.16 6.48
CA GLU A 37 11.33 11.88 7.78
C GLU A 37 10.16 10.92 7.64
N ASN A 38 9.34 11.10 6.59
CA ASN A 38 8.18 10.23 6.33
C ASN A 38 8.52 8.99 5.48
N GLY A 39 9.76 8.87 4.99
CA GLY A 39 10.18 7.77 4.11
C GLY A 39 9.36 7.67 2.82
N GLN A 40 8.88 8.79 2.30
CA GLN A 40 7.98 8.86 1.15
C GLN A 40 8.75 8.84 -0.17
N PHE A 41 8.56 7.76 -0.93
CA PHE A 41 9.05 7.61 -2.30
C PHE A 41 7.85 7.46 -3.24
N PHE A 42 7.61 8.45 -4.09
CA PHE A 42 6.51 8.38 -5.06
C PHE A 42 6.85 7.38 -6.15
N THR A 43 6.00 6.37 -6.30
CA THR A 43 6.09 5.35 -7.34
C THR A 43 5.73 5.97 -8.70
N PRO A 44 6.61 5.98 -9.70
CA PRO A 44 6.25 6.42 -11.06
C PRO A 44 5.13 5.55 -11.64
N VAL A 45 4.28 6.13 -12.51
CA VAL A 45 3.14 5.43 -13.12
C VAL A 45 3.53 4.15 -13.86
N GLU A 46 4.70 4.10 -14.49
CA GLU A 46 5.18 2.91 -15.20
C GLU A 46 5.47 1.76 -14.23
N ILE A 47 6.06 2.09 -13.07
CA ILE A 47 6.33 1.12 -12.00
C ILE A 47 5.01 0.66 -11.38
N ALA A 48 4.09 1.59 -11.11
CA ALA A 48 2.79 1.25 -10.54
C ALA A 48 1.96 0.36 -11.48
N THR A 49 2.00 0.65 -12.78
CA THR A 49 1.36 -0.16 -13.84
C THR A 49 1.96 -1.56 -13.90
N LEU A 50 3.29 -1.68 -13.89
CA LEU A 50 3.96 -2.98 -13.84
C LEU A 50 3.55 -3.78 -12.60
N MET A 51 3.58 -3.17 -11.41
CA MET A 51 3.21 -3.86 -10.18
C MET A 51 1.74 -4.28 -10.18
N GLY A 52 0.83 -3.42 -10.66
CA GLY A 52 -0.59 -3.74 -10.81
C GLY A 52 -0.81 -4.93 -11.77
N SER A 53 0.02 -5.07 -12.80
CA SER A 53 -0.10 -6.14 -13.79
C SER A 53 0.17 -7.56 -13.24
N PHE A 54 0.78 -7.67 -12.05
CA PHE A 54 0.99 -8.96 -11.40
C PHE A 54 -0.28 -9.52 -10.74
N ALA A 55 -1.32 -8.71 -10.56
CA ALA A 55 -2.60 -9.22 -10.09
C ALA A 55 -3.27 -10.08 -11.16
N SER A 56 -3.72 -11.27 -10.76
CA SER A 56 -4.30 -12.28 -11.65
C SER A 56 -5.76 -12.62 -11.30
N SER A 57 -6.27 -12.11 -10.18
CA SER A 57 -7.61 -12.43 -9.68
C SER A 57 -8.74 -12.15 -10.67
N GLN A 58 -9.48 -13.20 -10.99
CA GLN A 58 -10.64 -13.15 -11.88
C GLN A 58 -11.97 -12.94 -11.15
N ASN A 59 -11.95 -12.83 -9.81
CA ASN A 59 -13.16 -12.62 -9.02
C ASN A 59 -13.87 -11.33 -9.44
N ALA A 60 -15.21 -11.41 -9.52
CA ALA A 60 -16.05 -10.27 -9.86
C ALA A 60 -16.14 -9.25 -8.71
N SER A 61 -16.03 -9.72 -7.47
CA SER A 61 -16.00 -8.88 -6.27
C SER A 61 -14.65 -9.02 -5.58
N LEU A 62 -14.02 -7.88 -5.27
CA LEU A 62 -12.68 -7.85 -4.68
C LEU A 62 -12.63 -6.95 -3.45
N ARG A 63 -11.93 -7.42 -2.41
CA ARG A 63 -11.55 -6.60 -1.26
C ARG A 63 -10.04 -6.32 -1.31
N ILE A 64 -9.67 -5.05 -1.43
CA ILE A 64 -8.31 -4.59 -1.63
C ILE A 64 -7.83 -3.80 -0.41
N LEU A 65 -6.57 -3.99 -0.03
CA LEU A 65 -5.88 -3.17 0.98
C LEU A 65 -4.67 -2.46 0.36
N ASP A 66 -4.54 -1.17 0.65
CA ASP A 66 -3.34 -0.37 0.43
C ASP A 66 -2.88 0.24 1.78
N PRO A 67 -1.90 -0.38 2.46
CA PRO A 67 -1.54 -0.02 3.84
C PRO A 67 -0.74 1.29 3.96
N GLY A 68 -0.36 1.92 2.84
CA GLY A 68 0.39 3.17 2.81
C GLY A 68 0.25 3.80 1.43
N CYS A 69 -0.92 4.39 1.16
CA CYS A 69 -1.36 4.61 -0.21
C CYS A 69 -0.68 5.81 -0.89
N GLY A 70 -0.14 6.78 -0.16
CA GLY A 70 0.30 8.04 -0.77
C GLY A 70 -0.84 8.64 -1.58
N THR A 71 -0.57 9.07 -2.82
CA THR A 71 -1.62 9.53 -3.74
C THR A 71 -2.49 8.42 -4.34
N ALA A 72 -2.42 7.19 -3.82
CA ALA A 72 -3.14 6.00 -4.28
C ALA A 72 -2.76 5.51 -5.68
N ILE A 73 -1.55 5.82 -6.17
CA ILE A 73 -1.12 5.45 -7.54
C ILE A 73 -1.05 3.94 -7.78
N LEU A 74 -0.61 3.16 -6.79
CA LEU A 74 -0.58 1.69 -6.88
C LEU A 74 -1.98 1.11 -6.91
N THR A 75 -2.84 1.56 -5.99
CA THR A 75 -4.27 1.24 -5.99
C THR A 75 -4.90 1.55 -7.36
N CYS A 76 -4.63 2.74 -7.92
CA CYS A 76 -5.23 3.15 -9.19
C CYS A 76 -4.79 2.23 -10.34
N SER A 77 -3.48 1.97 -10.43
CA SER A 77 -2.90 1.13 -11.47
C SER A 77 -3.38 -0.33 -11.37
N LEU A 78 -3.50 -0.86 -10.15
CA LEU A 78 -4.04 -2.20 -9.89
C LEU A 78 -5.50 -2.31 -10.37
N ILE A 79 -6.35 -1.37 -9.98
CA ILE A 79 -7.78 -1.41 -10.36
C ILE A 79 -7.95 -1.24 -11.87
N GLU A 80 -7.19 -0.35 -12.51
CA GLU A 80 -7.19 -0.20 -13.97
C GLU A 80 -6.87 -1.52 -14.68
N HIS A 81 -5.83 -2.22 -14.22
CA HIS A 81 -5.45 -3.54 -14.75
C HIS A 81 -6.57 -4.57 -14.56
N LEU A 82 -7.12 -4.66 -13.35
CA LEU A 82 -8.20 -5.62 -13.02
C LEU A 82 -9.46 -5.40 -13.86
N VAL A 83 -9.80 -4.14 -14.15
CA VAL A 83 -10.93 -3.76 -15.00
C VAL A 83 -10.64 -4.10 -16.47
N ALA A 84 -9.39 -3.94 -16.92
CA ALA A 84 -8.99 -4.30 -18.27
C ALA A 84 -8.91 -5.83 -18.47
N SER A 85 -8.58 -6.59 -17.42
CA SER A 85 -8.35 -8.03 -17.49
C SER A 85 -9.61 -8.89 -17.41
N GLY A 86 -10.76 -8.33 -17.02
CA GLY A 86 -12.00 -9.08 -16.90
C GLY A 86 -13.16 -8.30 -16.29
N HIS A 87 -14.34 -8.92 -16.27
CA HIS A 87 -15.53 -8.31 -15.68
C HIS A 87 -15.39 -8.18 -14.16
N LYS A 88 -15.66 -6.98 -13.64
CA LYS A 88 -15.75 -6.69 -12.21
C LYS A 88 -17.14 -6.13 -11.90
N GLN A 89 -17.73 -6.63 -10.81
CA GLN A 89 -19.01 -6.18 -10.28
C GLN A 89 -18.79 -5.14 -9.18
N SER A 90 -17.90 -5.44 -8.23
CA SER A 90 -17.65 -4.55 -7.09
C SER A 90 -16.21 -4.60 -6.58
N ILE A 91 -15.72 -3.47 -6.11
CA ILE A 91 -14.40 -3.33 -5.50
C ILE A 91 -14.55 -2.57 -4.18
N ALA A 92 -14.14 -3.20 -3.08
CA ALA A 92 -14.05 -2.57 -1.76
C ALA A 92 -12.59 -2.31 -1.42
N LEU A 93 -12.22 -1.05 -1.18
CA LEU A 93 -10.86 -0.63 -0.84
C LEU A 93 -10.77 -0.18 0.61
N ILE A 94 -9.72 -0.63 1.30
CA ILE A 94 -9.26 0.00 2.53
C ILE A 94 -7.87 0.57 2.26
N ALA A 95 -7.72 1.87 2.41
CA ALA A 95 -6.45 2.58 2.24
C ALA A 95 -6.02 3.22 3.56
N TYR A 96 -4.72 3.37 3.77
CA TYR A 96 -4.13 4.06 4.93
C TYR A 96 -3.16 5.14 4.46
N GLU A 97 -3.27 6.33 5.04
CA GLU A 97 -2.31 7.45 4.86
C GLU A 97 -2.26 8.28 6.14
N THR A 98 -1.07 8.53 6.67
CA THR A 98 -0.88 9.26 7.93
C THR A 98 -0.43 10.71 7.74
N ASP A 99 0.05 11.07 6.57
CA ASP A 99 0.50 12.43 6.26
C ASP A 99 -0.71 13.34 5.95
N SER A 100 -0.93 14.32 6.82
CA SER A 100 -2.03 15.29 6.73
C SER A 100 -2.06 16.09 5.43
N ASP A 101 -0.91 16.29 4.80
CA ASP A 101 -0.80 17.04 3.55
C ASP A 101 -1.08 16.14 2.32
N LEU A 102 -0.86 14.82 2.44
CA LEU A 102 -1.22 13.84 1.41
C LEU A 102 -2.66 13.35 1.49
N ILE A 103 -3.27 13.29 2.68
CA ILE A 103 -4.65 12.80 2.85
C ILE A 103 -5.64 13.48 1.87
N PRO A 104 -5.64 14.82 1.70
CA PRO A 104 -6.52 15.47 0.73
C PRO A 104 -6.26 15.04 -0.72
N LEU A 105 -5.01 14.76 -1.09
CA LEU A 105 -4.63 14.33 -2.44
C LEU A 105 -5.00 12.86 -2.67
N SER A 106 -4.77 12.01 -1.67
CA SER A 106 -5.22 10.61 -1.64
C SER A 106 -6.72 10.53 -1.90
N LYS A 107 -7.50 11.35 -1.16
CA LYS A 107 -8.96 11.42 -1.32
C LYS A 107 -9.36 11.86 -2.73
N LYS A 108 -8.67 12.86 -3.32
CA LYS A 108 -8.95 13.29 -4.71
C LYS A 108 -8.75 12.16 -5.72
N SER A 109 -7.65 11.41 -5.61
CA SER A 109 -7.42 10.24 -6.49
C SER A 109 -8.52 9.20 -6.36
N LEU A 110 -8.92 8.88 -5.12
CA LEU A 110 -9.94 7.87 -4.83
C LEU A 110 -11.35 8.31 -5.24
N ASP A 111 -11.68 9.60 -5.08
CA ASP A 111 -12.93 10.18 -5.58
C ASP A 111 -12.98 10.10 -7.11
N TYR A 112 -11.89 10.43 -7.80
CA TYR A 112 -11.83 10.31 -9.26
C TYR A 112 -11.89 8.86 -9.74
N MET A 113 -11.24 7.93 -9.03
CA MET A 113 -11.37 6.49 -9.28
C MET A 113 -12.84 6.04 -9.18
N ASN A 114 -13.56 6.52 -8.17
CA ASN A 114 -14.98 6.22 -8.00
C ASN A 114 -15.81 6.69 -9.20
N GLU A 115 -15.58 7.92 -9.69
CA GLU A 115 -16.24 8.44 -10.89
C GLU A 115 -15.91 7.61 -12.13
N TRP A 116 -14.64 7.24 -12.29
CA TRP A 116 -14.16 6.43 -13.41
C TRP A 116 -14.77 5.02 -13.41
N LEU A 117 -14.87 4.35 -12.26
CA LEU A 117 -15.51 3.04 -12.11
C LEU A 117 -17.02 3.09 -12.30
N LYS A 118 -17.68 4.14 -11.79
CA LYS A 118 -19.11 4.37 -11.96
C LYS A 118 -19.49 4.48 -13.44
N SER A 119 -18.64 5.11 -14.26
CA SER A 119 -18.84 5.17 -15.73
C SER A 119 -18.82 3.80 -16.42
N LYS A 120 -18.34 2.76 -15.74
CA LYS A 120 -18.23 1.38 -16.21
C LYS A 120 -19.22 0.43 -15.51
N TYR A 121 -20.15 0.98 -14.73
CA TYR A 121 -21.12 0.20 -13.95
C TYR A 121 -20.48 -0.75 -12.92
N ILE A 122 -19.32 -0.37 -12.38
CA ILE A 122 -18.62 -1.10 -11.32
C ILE A 122 -18.86 -0.37 -10.00
N ASP A 123 -19.35 -1.09 -8.99
CA ASP A 123 -19.56 -0.53 -7.66
C ASP A 123 -18.22 -0.38 -6.93
N PHE A 124 -17.97 0.80 -6.38
CA PHE A 124 -16.72 1.10 -5.67
C PHE A 124 -16.99 1.75 -4.33
N HIS A 125 -16.42 1.15 -3.29
CA HIS A 125 -16.49 1.67 -1.94
C HIS A 125 -15.08 1.72 -1.37
N TYR A 126 -14.65 2.88 -0.89
CA TYR A 126 -13.36 3.01 -0.23
C TYR A 126 -13.50 3.57 1.18
N SER A 127 -12.60 3.15 2.06
CA SER A 127 -12.31 3.80 3.34
C SER A 127 -10.87 4.28 3.31
N LEU A 128 -10.65 5.56 3.63
CA LEU A 128 -9.31 6.14 3.81
C LEU A 128 -9.08 6.37 5.31
N ASN A 129 -8.28 5.49 5.92
CA ASN A 129 -7.95 5.56 7.34
C ASN A 129 -6.74 6.47 7.55
N THR A 130 -6.87 7.45 8.43
CA THR A 130 -5.82 8.43 8.72
C THR A 130 -5.01 8.11 9.99
N ILE A 131 -5.06 6.84 10.42
CA ILE A 131 -4.37 6.31 11.60
C ILE A 131 -3.20 5.41 11.18
N ASP A 132 -2.28 5.15 12.10
CA ASP A 132 -1.11 4.31 11.83
C ASP A 132 -1.52 2.84 11.57
N PHE A 133 -1.21 2.35 10.36
CA PHE A 133 -1.54 1.00 9.92
C PHE A 133 -0.97 -0.09 10.84
N VAL A 134 0.25 0.10 11.35
CA VAL A 134 0.92 -0.89 12.20
C VAL A 134 0.23 -0.94 13.55
N LEU A 135 0.00 0.20 14.20
CA LEU A 135 -0.63 0.22 15.52
C LEU A 135 -2.07 -0.32 15.49
N GLU A 136 -2.80 -0.05 14.41
CA GLU A 136 -4.17 -0.54 14.21
C GLU A 136 -4.24 -2.06 14.00
N ASN A 137 -3.22 -2.67 13.39
CA ASN A 137 -3.30 -4.06 12.92
C ASN A 137 -2.28 -5.03 13.55
N ALA A 138 -1.29 -4.55 14.30
CA ALA A 138 -0.24 -5.40 14.88
C ALA A 138 -0.75 -6.49 15.83
N SER A 139 -1.97 -6.36 16.36
CA SER A 139 -2.61 -7.40 17.17
C SER A 139 -2.75 -8.75 16.43
N CYS A 140 -2.84 -8.74 15.10
CA CYS A 140 -2.89 -9.96 14.27
C CYS A 140 -1.59 -10.78 14.29
N LEU A 141 -0.49 -10.18 14.75
CA LEU A 141 0.81 -10.83 14.86
C LEU A 141 0.94 -11.69 16.12
N SER A 142 0.06 -11.50 17.11
CA SER A 142 0.09 -12.25 18.36
C SER A 142 -0.57 -13.64 18.22
N GLU A 143 0.10 -14.69 18.71
CA GLU A 143 -0.42 -16.08 18.68
C GLU A 143 -1.61 -16.27 19.64
N ASN A 144 -1.66 -15.48 20.72
CA ASN A 144 -2.80 -15.41 21.61
C ASN A 144 -3.84 -14.47 21.00
N GLY A 145 -4.46 -14.91 19.90
CA GLY A 145 -5.57 -14.19 19.29
C GLY A 145 -6.52 -13.78 20.41
N ASN A 146 -6.66 -12.48 20.64
CA ASN A 146 -7.59 -12.00 21.65
C ASN A 146 -8.94 -12.62 21.30
N LEU A 147 -9.50 -13.42 22.21
CA LEU A 147 -10.82 -14.05 22.06
C LEU A 147 -11.92 -13.00 21.78
N PHE A 148 -11.60 -11.72 22.01
CA PHE A 148 -12.39 -10.53 21.78
C PHE A 148 -11.96 -9.68 20.57
N SER A 149 -10.96 -10.12 19.80
CA SER A 149 -10.60 -9.43 18.56
C SER A 149 -11.67 -9.68 17.51
N VAL A 150 -12.26 -8.60 17.01
CA VAL A 150 -13.18 -8.67 15.87
C VAL A 150 -12.40 -9.26 14.70
N LYS A 151 -12.82 -10.44 14.24
CA LYS A 151 -12.22 -11.10 13.07
C LYS A 151 -12.43 -10.17 11.87
N LYS A 152 -11.36 -9.48 11.44
CA LYS A 152 -11.40 -8.65 10.22
C LYS A 152 -11.50 -9.58 9.02
N GLU A 153 -12.45 -9.31 8.12
CA GLU A 153 -12.56 -10.02 6.85
C GLU A 153 -11.26 -9.83 6.04
N PRO A 154 -10.63 -10.92 5.58
CA PRO A 154 -9.33 -10.86 4.91
C PRO A 154 -9.44 -10.26 3.51
N PHE A 155 -8.31 -9.84 2.94
CA PHE A 155 -8.23 -9.17 1.64
C PHE A 155 -7.87 -10.14 0.51
N ASP A 156 -8.50 -9.96 -0.65
CA ASP A 156 -8.16 -10.73 -1.86
C ASP A 156 -6.84 -10.25 -2.46
N ILE A 157 -6.58 -8.93 -2.42
CA ILE A 157 -5.33 -8.34 -2.93
C ILE A 157 -4.84 -7.27 -1.94
N ILE A 158 -3.55 -7.29 -1.65
CA ILE A 158 -2.88 -6.24 -0.88
C ILE A 158 -1.72 -5.71 -1.72
N ILE A 159 -1.74 -4.42 -2.04
CA ILE A 159 -0.70 -3.76 -2.84
C ILE A 159 -0.09 -2.59 -2.07
N ALA A 160 1.25 -2.47 -2.06
CA ALA A 160 1.89 -1.41 -1.29
C ALA A 160 3.29 -1.02 -1.81
N ASN A 161 3.61 0.26 -1.65
CA ASN A 161 4.97 0.76 -1.54
C ASN A 161 5.14 1.34 -0.12
N PRO A 162 5.42 0.50 0.90
CA PRO A 162 5.48 0.95 2.29
C PRO A 162 6.63 1.95 2.52
N PRO A 163 6.59 2.75 3.61
CA PRO A 163 7.67 3.68 3.91
C PRO A 163 8.99 2.96 4.26
N TYR A 164 10.13 3.62 4.01
CA TYR A 164 11.46 3.02 4.21
C TYR A 164 12.29 3.77 5.26
N PHE A 165 12.15 3.40 6.53
CA PHE A 165 13.01 3.88 7.61
C PHE A 165 13.14 2.85 8.74
N LYS A 166 14.21 2.98 9.51
CA LYS A 166 14.44 2.16 10.70
C LYS A 166 13.69 2.76 11.88
N LEU A 167 13.14 1.89 12.72
CA LEU A 167 12.57 2.27 13.99
C LEU A 167 13.58 2.07 15.13
N PRO A 168 13.64 2.98 16.11
CA PRO A 168 14.17 2.68 17.44
C PRO A 168 13.46 1.47 18.06
N ILE A 169 14.14 0.75 18.95
CA ILE A 169 13.57 -0.43 19.62
C ILE A 169 12.38 -0.04 20.52
N GLU A 170 12.40 1.17 21.05
CA GLU A 170 11.39 1.76 21.93
C GLU A 170 10.19 2.35 21.16
N ASP A 171 10.23 2.38 19.83
CA ASP A 171 9.10 2.84 19.02
C ASP A 171 7.88 1.94 19.26
N LYS A 172 6.72 2.54 19.48
CA LYS A 172 5.47 1.82 19.76
C LYS A 172 5.14 0.78 18.69
N ARG A 173 5.48 1.05 17.42
CA ARG A 173 5.27 0.13 16.29
C ARG A 173 6.22 -1.06 16.36
N ALA A 174 7.48 -0.83 16.74
CA ALA A 174 8.45 -1.91 16.95
C ALA A 174 8.03 -2.81 18.12
N ILE A 175 7.57 -2.22 19.22
CA ILE A 175 7.05 -2.94 20.39
C ILE A 175 5.80 -3.75 20.02
N ALA A 176 4.85 -3.15 19.28
CA ALA A 176 3.63 -3.81 18.85
C ALA A 176 3.92 -5.00 17.92
N ALA A 177 4.96 -4.90 17.08
CA ALA A 177 5.37 -5.94 16.14
C ALA A 177 6.48 -6.88 16.66
N LYS A 178 6.70 -6.95 17.98
CA LYS A 178 7.80 -7.75 18.57
C LYS A 178 7.85 -9.23 18.15
N ALA A 179 6.73 -9.79 17.72
CA ALA A 179 6.64 -11.18 17.24
C ALA A 179 7.44 -11.41 15.94
N VAL A 180 7.70 -10.37 15.16
CA VAL A 180 8.38 -10.44 13.86
C VAL A 180 9.63 -9.56 13.77
N VAL A 181 9.94 -8.83 14.85
CA VAL A 181 11.03 -7.86 14.92
C VAL A 181 12.19 -8.41 15.74
N ASN A 182 13.42 -8.21 15.24
CA ASN A 182 14.65 -8.43 15.99
C ASN A 182 15.57 -7.21 15.87
N GLY A 183 15.95 -6.59 17.00
CA GLY A 183 16.78 -5.38 17.00
C GLY A 183 16.03 -4.16 16.45
N HIS A 184 16.67 -3.39 15.58
CA HIS A 184 16.11 -2.17 14.97
C HIS A 184 15.40 -2.51 13.65
N PRO A 185 14.06 -2.71 13.64
CA PRO A 185 13.37 -3.14 12.44
C PRO A 185 13.30 -2.02 11.40
N ASN A 186 13.21 -2.41 10.14
CA ASN A 186 12.74 -1.51 9.10
C ASN A 186 11.21 -1.61 9.02
N ILE A 187 10.52 -0.47 9.02
CA ILE A 187 9.05 -0.40 9.06
C ILE A 187 8.40 -1.20 7.91
N TYR A 188 9.00 -1.25 6.71
CA TYR A 188 8.42 -2.00 5.59
C TYR A 188 8.27 -3.50 5.89
N ALA A 189 9.16 -4.10 6.68
CA ALA A 189 9.07 -5.50 7.03
C ALA A 189 7.91 -5.77 8.01
N ILE A 190 7.60 -4.81 8.86
CA ILE A 190 6.41 -4.87 9.73
C ILE A 190 5.14 -4.76 8.88
N PHE A 191 5.11 -3.86 7.89
CA PHE A 191 4.01 -3.76 6.93
C PHE A 191 3.77 -5.09 6.22
N MET A 192 4.83 -5.69 5.65
CA MET A 192 4.74 -6.99 4.98
C MET A 192 4.19 -8.08 5.90
N ALA A 193 4.67 -8.17 7.15
CA ALA A 193 4.24 -9.20 8.09
C ALA A 193 2.76 -9.08 8.49
N ILE A 194 2.29 -7.84 8.75
CA ILE A 194 0.88 -7.58 9.05
C ILE A 194 0.02 -7.87 7.83
N SER A 195 0.42 -7.38 6.65
CA SER A 195 -0.30 -7.62 5.40
C SER A 195 -0.43 -9.12 5.10
N ALA A 196 0.63 -9.91 5.31
CA ALA A 196 0.55 -11.37 5.16
C ALA A 196 -0.53 -12.01 6.06
N LYS A 197 -0.74 -11.50 7.28
CA LYS A 197 -1.79 -11.99 8.19
C LYS A 197 -3.19 -11.52 7.83
N LEU A 198 -3.31 -10.38 7.15
CA LEU A 198 -4.60 -9.84 6.69
C LEU A 198 -5.01 -10.41 5.32
N LEU A 199 -4.11 -11.11 4.64
CA LEU A 199 -4.34 -11.72 3.34
C LEU A 199 -5.24 -12.95 3.47
N LYS A 200 -6.14 -13.12 2.51
CA LYS A 200 -6.95 -14.32 2.38
C LYS A 200 -6.08 -15.49 1.89
N GLU A 201 -6.52 -16.71 2.16
CA GLU A 201 -5.96 -17.88 1.50
C GLU A 201 -6.08 -17.74 -0.02
N ASN A 202 -4.99 -17.98 -0.74
CA ASN A 202 -4.85 -17.72 -2.18
C ASN A 202 -5.05 -16.25 -2.60
N GLY A 203 -4.93 -15.30 -1.66
CA GLY A 203 -4.86 -13.88 -1.97
C GLY A 203 -3.51 -13.46 -2.53
N GLU A 204 -3.45 -12.29 -3.16
CA GLU A 204 -2.26 -11.78 -3.83
C GLU A 204 -1.61 -10.65 -3.00
N LEU A 205 -0.31 -10.78 -2.71
CA LEU A 205 0.47 -9.79 -1.97
C LEU A 205 1.52 -9.16 -2.89
N ILE A 206 1.31 -7.89 -3.27
CA ILE A 206 2.11 -7.19 -4.29
C ILE A 206 2.85 -6.02 -3.63
N PHE A 207 4.16 -6.13 -3.44
CA PHE A 207 4.94 -5.18 -2.65
C PHE A 207 6.18 -4.67 -3.38
N ILE A 208 6.42 -3.36 -3.34
CA ILE A 208 7.72 -2.76 -3.68
C ILE A 208 8.53 -2.64 -2.39
N THR A 209 9.71 -3.27 -2.33
CA THR A 209 10.56 -3.25 -1.12
C THR A 209 12.05 -3.24 -1.43
N PRO A 210 12.89 -2.74 -0.50
CA PRO A 210 14.33 -2.92 -0.60
C PRO A 210 14.74 -4.39 -0.47
N ARG A 211 15.79 -4.81 -1.18
CA ARG A 211 16.34 -6.18 -1.13
C ARG A 211 16.83 -6.61 0.26
N SER A 212 17.03 -5.68 1.20
CA SER A 212 17.66 -5.94 2.50
C SER A 212 16.99 -7.05 3.32
N TYR A 213 15.68 -7.28 3.16
CA TYR A 213 14.98 -8.32 3.95
C TYR A 213 15.45 -9.74 3.61
N ALA A 214 15.98 -9.95 2.40
CA ALA A 214 16.42 -11.26 1.94
C ALA A 214 17.69 -11.77 2.65
N SER A 215 18.35 -10.94 3.45
CA SER A 215 19.60 -11.28 4.15
C SER A 215 19.67 -10.65 5.55
N GLY A 216 20.77 -10.91 6.27
CA GLY A 216 21.01 -10.32 7.59
C GLY A 216 20.22 -10.96 8.74
N SER A 217 20.77 -10.82 9.95
CA SER A 217 20.22 -11.38 11.19
C SER A 217 18.98 -10.63 11.70
N TYR A 218 18.90 -9.32 11.49
CA TYR A 218 17.75 -8.50 11.89
C TYR A 218 16.45 -8.90 11.19
N PHE A 219 16.52 -9.43 9.96
CA PHE A 219 15.35 -9.91 9.21
C PHE A 219 15.08 -11.41 9.38
N LYS A 220 15.86 -12.13 10.22
CA LYS A 220 15.68 -13.58 10.38
C LYS A 220 14.28 -13.92 10.91
N LEU A 221 13.84 -13.30 12.01
CA LEU A 221 12.51 -13.54 12.59
C LEU A 221 11.39 -13.17 11.60
N PHE A 222 11.54 -12.03 10.91
CA PHE A 222 10.62 -11.64 9.84
C PHE A 222 10.51 -12.73 8.76
N ARG A 223 11.63 -13.22 8.21
CA ARG A 223 11.61 -14.25 7.16
C ARG A 223 10.98 -15.56 7.63
N GLU A 224 11.34 -16.01 8.83
CA GLU A 224 10.78 -17.23 9.44
C GLU A 224 9.27 -17.12 9.66
N TYR A 225 8.77 -15.93 9.95
CA TYR A 225 7.35 -15.67 10.10
C TYR A 225 6.64 -15.55 8.74
N PHE A 226 7.16 -14.68 7.87
CA PHE A 226 6.54 -14.31 6.60
C PHE A 226 6.42 -15.51 5.65
N PHE A 227 7.49 -16.30 5.50
CA PHE A 227 7.51 -17.47 4.62
C PHE A 227 6.83 -18.71 5.19
N LYS A 228 6.27 -18.65 6.41
CA LYS A 228 5.29 -19.65 6.86
C LYS A 228 3.88 -19.39 6.31
N ILE A 229 3.62 -18.17 5.84
CA ILE A 229 2.29 -17.70 5.41
C ILE A 229 2.27 -17.43 3.91
N ILE A 230 3.38 -16.93 3.36
CA ILE A 230 3.49 -16.47 1.97
C ILE A 230 4.44 -17.36 1.17
N GLU A 231 4.01 -17.73 -0.03
CA GLU A 231 4.83 -18.32 -1.07
C GLU A 231 5.22 -17.25 -2.10
N ILE A 232 6.47 -17.26 -2.55
CA ILE A 232 6.95 -16.32 -3.58
C ILE A 232 6.56 -16.89 -4.94
N ASP A 233 5.71 -16.15 -5.66
CA ASP A 233 5.35 -16.45 -7.04
C ASP A 233 6.23 -15.69 -8.05
N ASN A 234 6.37 -14.37 -7.87
CA ASN A 234 7.11 -13.50 -8.78
C ASN A 234 8.07 -12.54 -8.05
N VAL A 235 9.23 -12.27 -8.67
CA VAL A 235 10.19 -11.26 -8.20
C VAL A 235 10.68 -10.43 -9.38
N HIS A 236 10.47 -9.11 -9.31
CA HIS A 236 11.04 -8.16 -10.26
C HIS A 236 12.15 -7.33 -9.60
N LEU A 237 13.31 -7.24 -10.24
CA LEU A 237 14.45 -6.46 -9.75
C LEU A 237 14.54 -5.13 -10.50
N PHE A 238 14.24 -4.03 -9.82
CA PHE A 238 14.48 -2.68 -10.37
C PHE A 238 15.98 -2.38 -10.37
N VAL A 239 16.56 -2.20 -11.54
CA VAL A 239 17.95 -1.75 -11.68
C VAL A 239 17.99 -0.24 -11.46
N SER A 240 18.71 0.22 -10.44
CA SER A 240 18.99 1.65 -10.27
C SER A 240 19.78 2.14 -11.48
N ARG A 241 19.18 2.99 -12.31
CA ARG A 241 19.95 3.92 -13.14
C ARG A 241 20.54 4.94 -12.17
N LYS A 242 21.81 4.77 -11.84
CA LYS A 242 22.61 5.87 -11.30
C LYS A 242 22.88 6.79 -12.50
N ASP A 243 22.03 7.78 -12.70
CA ASP A 243 22.43 8.99 -13.41
C ASP A 243 22.92 10.01 -12.38
#